data_AF-A0A519JXC2-F1
#
_entry.id   AF-A0A519JXC2-F1
#
_cell.length_a   1.000
_cell.length_b   1.000
_cell.length_c   1.000
_cell.angle_alpha   90.00
_cell.angle_beta   90.00
_cell.angle_gamma   90.00
#
_symmetry.space_group_name_H-M   'P 1'
#
loop_
_entity.id
_entity.type
_entity.pdbx_description
1 polymer ?
#
loop_
_entity_poly.entity_id
_entity_poly.type
_entity_poly.pdbx_seq_one_letter_code
_entity_poly.pdbx_strand_id
1 'polypeptide(L)'
;MTQSIRSVVIVGGGYSGAMLAARLAETGIASTVIDRGGQFGLGVAYSTPFDGHLLNVRANRMTAVEGRPDDFVNWLAAHHPDRAGPESFAPRRLYGL
;
A
#
# COMPACT_ATOMS: atom_id res chain seq x y z
N MET A 1 22.37 -12.95 24.79
CA MET A 1 22.13 -13.63 23.50
C MET A 1 20.89 -13.02 22.87
N THR A 2 21.03 -12.18 21.85
CA THR A 2 19.88 -11.72 21.05
C THR A 2 19.54 -12.80 20.04
N GLN A 3 18.34 -13.36 20.14
CA GLN A 3 17.87 -14.35 19.18
C GLN A 3 17.56 -13.61 17.86
N SER A 4 18.15 -14.06 16.75
CA SER A 4 17.84 -13.53 15.42
C SER A 4 16.43 -13.97 15.02
N ILE A 5 15.56 -13.01 14.66
CA ILE A 5 14.22 -13.30 14.13
C ILE A 5 14.39 -13.96 12.77
N ARG A 6 13.99 -15.23 12.66
CA ARG A 6 14.09 -16.00 11.40
C ARG A 6 12.85 -15.90 10.52
N SER A 7 11.68 -15.69 11.12
CA SER A 7 10.43 -15.48 10.40
C SER A 7 9.39 -14.74 11.24
N VAL A 8 8.46 -14.08 10.57
CA VAL A 8 7.35 -13.33 11.18
C VAL A 8 6.02 -13.83 10.64
N VAL A 9 5.04 -14.06 11.52
CA VAL A 9 3.66 -14.31 11.12
C VAL A 9 2.86 -13.01 11.20
N ILE A 10 2.18 -12.66 10.12
CA ILE A 10 1.36 -11.45 9.99
C ILE A 10 -0.10 -11.88 9.93
N VAL A 11 -0.92 -11.40 10.86
CA VAL A 11 -2.37 -11.65 10.87
C VAL A 11 -3.09 -10.43 10.29
N GLY A 12 -3.73 -10.63 9.14
CA GLY A 12 -4.36 -9.60 8.32
C GLY A 12 -3.59 -9.38 7.02
N GLY A 13 -4.20 -9.75 5.91
CA GLY A 13 -3.65 -9.64 4.55
C GLY A 13 -4.07 -8.37 3.81
N GLY A 14 -4.68 -7.41 4.50
CA GLY A 14 -4.93 -6.09 3.92
C GLY A 14 -3.64 -5.28 3.69
N TYR A 15 -3.80 -4.02 3.30
CA TYR A 15 -2.68 -3.14 2.91
C TYR A 15 -1.52 -3.10 3.89
N SER A 16 -1.82 -2.87 5.17
CA SER A 16 -0.76 -2.79 6.18
C SER A 16 0.02 -4.10 6.32
N GLY A 17 -0.63 -5.24 6.22
CA GLY A 17 0.02 -6.55 6.30
C GLY A 17 0.86 -6.87 5.08
N ALA A 18 0.35 -6.57 3.88
CA ALA A 18 1.10 -6.72 2.64
C ALA A 18 2.32 -5.80 2.59
N MET A 19 2.18 -4.54 3.02
CA MET A 19 3.30 -3.61 3.10
C MET A 19 4.34 -4.04 4.13
N LEU A 20 3.92 -4.54 5.30
CA LEU A 20 4.85 -5.09 6.28
C LEU A 20 5.61 -6.30 5.71
N ALA A 21 4.93 -7.22 5.03
CA ALA A 21 5.55 -8.37 4.39
C ALA A 21 6.60 -7.94 3.35
N ALA A 22 6.29 -6.93 2.52
CA ALA A 22 7.21 -6.38 1.54
C ALA A 22 8.47 -5.79 2.20
N ARG A 23 8.32 -5.01 3.28
CA ARG A 23 9.46 -4.43 4.02
C ARG A 23 10.31 -5.49 4.72
N LEU A 24 9.68 -6.53 5.28
CA LEU A 24 10.41 -7.66 5.86
C LEU A 24 11.21 -8.42 4.80
N ALA A 25 10.64 -8.64 3.62
CA ALA A 25 11.33 -9.29 2.51
C ALA A 25 12.57 -8.51 2.05
N GLU A 26 12.50 -7.17 1.98
CA GLU A 26 13.66 -6.30 1.69
C GLU A 26 14.81 -6.45 2.70
N THR A 27 14.49 -6.84 3.94
CA THR A 27 15.49 -7.09 5.00
C THR A 27 15.94 -8.56 5.10
N GLY A 28 15.44 -9.43 4.23
CA GLY A 28 15.74 -10.86 4.23
C GLY A 28 14.98 -11.67 5.29
N ILE A 29 13.98 -11.09 5.95
CA ILE A 29 13.15 -11.79 6.94
C ILE A 29 11.95 -12.41 6.24
N ALA A 30 11.84 -13.74 6.32
CA ALA A 30 10.69 -14.47 5.79
C ALA A 30 9.41 -14.10 6.56
N SER A 31 8.28 -14.01 5.87
CA SER A 31 6.98 -13.82 6.53
C SER A 31 5.88 -14.71 5.99
N THR A 32 4.95 -15.08 6.86
CA THR A 32 3.71 -15.80 6.52
C THR A 32 2.54 -14.88 6.79
N VAL A 33 1.78 -14.52 5.76
CA VAL A 33 0.59 -13.68 5.89
C VAL A 33 -0.65 -14.56 5.96
N ILE A 34 -1.45 -14.37 7.01
CA ILE A 34 -2.70 -15.08 7.23
C ILE A 34 -3.84 -14.09 7.10
N ASP A 35 -4.76 -14.36 6.18
CA ASP A 35 -5.98 -13.57 6.01
C ASP A 35 -7.20 -14.49 5.86
N ARG A 36 -8.33 -14.08 6.44
CA ARG A 36 -9.59 -14.84 6.37
C ARG A 36 -10.21 -14.81 4.97
N GLY A 37 -10.10 -13.69 4.27
CA GLY A 37 -10.77 -13.44 3.00
C GLY A 37 -10.01 -13.97 1.77
N GLY A 38 -8.75 -14.39 1.94
CA GLY A 38 -7.91 -14.89 0.85
C GLY A 38 -7.52 -13.85 -0.21
N GLN A 39 -7.96 -12.59 -0.04
CA GLN A 39 -7.61 -11.46 -0.89
C GLN A 39 -6.54 -10.63 -0.17
N PHE A 40 -5.33 -10.64 -0.72
CA PHE A 40 -4.18 -9.97 -0.13
C PHE A 40 -3.91 -8.62 -0.79
N GLY A 41 -3.32 -7.68 -0.07
CA GLY A 41 -2.87 -6.39 -0.61
C GLY A 41 -3.85 -5.25 -0.33
N LEU A 42 -5.05 -5.25 -0.89
CA LEU A 42 -5.89 -4.04 -0.85
C LEU A 42 -6.50 -3.76 0.53
N GLY A 43 -6.94 -4.82 1.21
CA GLY A 43 -7.78 -4.71 2.40
C GLY A 43 -9.05 -3.89 2.15
N VAL A 44 -9.75 -3.52 3.22
CA VAL A 44 -11.01 -2.75 3.14
C VAL A 44 -10.80 -1.33 2.58
N ALA A 45 -9.63 -0.73 2.83
CA ALA A 45 -9.37 0.66 2.47
C ALA A 45 -9.30 0.90 0.96
N TYR A 46 -8.74 -0.04 0.20
CA TYR A 46 -8.43 0.15 -1.23
C TYR A 46 -9.17 -0.82 -2.16
N SER A 47 -9.97 -1.76 -1.63
CA SER A 47 -10.77 -2.71 -2.43
C SER A 47 -12.12 -2.15 -2.91
N THR A 48 -12.42 -0.89 -2.60
CA THR A 48 -13.69 -0.30 -2.99
C THR A 48 -13.79 -0.12 -4.52
N PRO A 49 -14.93 -0.46 -5.15
CA PRO A 49 -15.11 -0.26 -6.58
C PRO A 49 -15.49 1.19 -6.94
N PHE A 50 -15.85 2.02 -5.97
CA PHE A 50 -16.44 3.33 -6.19
C PHE A 50 -15.41 4.47 -6.22
N ASP A 51 -15.36 5.20 -7.34
CA ASP A 51 -14.39 6.29 -7.56
C ASP A 51 -14.59 7.48 -6.63
N GLY A 52 -15.79 7.67 -6.08
CA GLY A 52 -16.07 8.74 -5.12
C GLY A 52 -15.47 8.52 -3.73
N HIS A 53 -14.96 7.32 -3.43
CA HIS A 53 -14.19 7.10 -2.21
C HIS A 53 -12.77 7.60 -2.39
N LEU A 54 -12.56 8.86 -2.05
CA LEU A 54 -11.27 9.53 -2.20
C LEU A 54 -10.32 9.22 -1.03
N LEU A 55 -9.02 9.32 -1.30
CA LEU A 55 -7.98 9.39 -0.27
C LEU A 55 -8.23 10.60 0.64
N ASN A 56 -7.85 10.48 1.91
CA ASN A 56 -7.85 11.59 2.87
C ASN A 56 -6.54 12.37 2.88
N VAL A 57 -5.59 12.00 2.02
CA VAL A 57 -4.28 12.63 1.84
C VAL A 57 -4.17 13.08 0.38
N ARG A 58 -3.51 14.21 0.16
CA ARG A 58 -3.23 14.73 -1.18
C ARG A 58 -2.28 13.80 -1.92
N ALA A 59 -2.43 13.68 -3.23
CA ALA A 59 -1.67 12.73 -4.03
C ALA A 59 -0.14 12.90 -3.85
N ASN A 60 0.37 14.14 -3.79
CA ASN A 60 1.79 14.43 -3.59
C ASN A 60 2.37 14.01 -2.22
N ARG A 61 1.49 13.83 -1.23
CA ARG A 61 1.84 13.36 0.12
C ARG A 61 1.57 11.87 0.30
N MET A 62 1.02 11.19 -0.70
CA MET A 62 0.73 9.77 -0.64
C MET A 62 1.92 8.97 -1.14
N THR A 63 2.38 8.00 -0.35
CA THR A 63 3.48 7.11 -0.73
C THR A 63 3.42 5.80 0.04
N ALA A 64 3.85 4.71 -0.60
CA ALA A 64 4.03 3.41 0.04
C ALA A 64 5.45 3.24 0.62
N VAL A 65 6.35 4.19 0.35
CA VAL A 65 7.76 4.17 0.75
C VAL A 65 8.11 5.48 1.42
N GLU A 66 8.50 5.41 2.70
CA GLU A 66 8.98 6.59 3.42
C GLU A 66 10.16 7.25 2.68
N GLY A 67 10.18 8.58 2.65
CA GLY A 67 11.22 9.35 1.96
C GLY A 67 11.07 9.44 0.44
N ARG A 68 9.99 8.93 -0.15
CA ARG A 68 9.66 9.10 -1.57
C ARG A 68 8.42 10.00 -1.74
N PRO A 69 8.56 11.33 -1.61
CA PRO A 69 7.48 12.25 -1.97
C PRO A 69 7.16 12.13 -3.46
N ASP A 70 5.93 12.50 -3.85
CA ASP A 70 5.43 12.46 -5.23
C ASP A 70 5.42 11.07 -5.91
N ASP A 71 5.81 9.99 -5.24
CA ASP A 71 5.86 8.63 -5.80
C ASP A 71 4.51 8.23 -6.41
N PHE A 72 3.43 8.47 -5.66
CA PHE A 72 2.08 8.20 -6.16
C PHE A 72 1.64 9.15 -7.28
N VAL A 73 2.04 10.43 -7.26
CA VAL A 73 1.72 11.38 -8.35
C VAL A 73 2.43 10.99 -9.63
N ASN A 74 3.69 10.57 -9.54
CA ASN A 74 4.47 10.09 -10.68
C ASN A 74 3.86 8.81 -11.24
N TRP A 75 3.44 7.89 -10.37
CA TRP A 75 2.71 6.70 -10.78
C TRP A 75 1.39 7.05 -11.48
N LEU A 76 0.60 7.99 -10.94
CA LEU A 76 -0.61 8.48 -11.59
C LEU A 76 -0.31 9.14 -12.93
N ALA A 77 0.75 9.95 -13.04
CA ALA A 77 1.11 10.60 -14.30
C ALA A 77 1.42 9.57 -15.41
N ALA A 78 1.98 8.43 -15.05
CA ALA A 78 2.30 7.35 -15.98
C ALA A 78 1.08 6.49 -16.38
N HIS A 79 0.12 6.27 -15.48
CA HIS A 79 -0.97 5.29 -15.70
C HIS A 79 -2.36 5.93 -15.83
N HIS A 80 -2.57 7.09 -15.19
CA HIS A 80 -3.83 7.84 -15.10
C HIS A 80 -3.56 9.35 -15.16
N PRO A 81 -3.02 9.87 -16.28
CA PRO A 81 -2.57 11.27 -16.37
C PRO A 81 -3.70 12.28 -16.11
N ASP A 82 -4.96 11.93 -16.37
CA ASP A 82 -6.15 12.73 -16.07
C ASP A 82 -6.41 12.90 -14.56
N ARG A 83 -5.78 12.06 -13.73
CA ARG A 83 -5.91 12.04 -12.27
C ARG A 83 -4.63 12.45 -11.54
N ALA A 84 -3.56 12.80 -12.25
CA ALA A 84 -2.24 13.09 -11.68
C ALA A 84 -2.09 14.49 -11.04
N GLY A 85 -3.18 15.10 -10.57
CA GLY A 85 -3.14 16.39 -9.90
C GLY A 85 -2.42 16.27 -8.54
N PRO A 86 -1.28 16.94 -8.30
CA PRO A 86 -0.49 16.73 -7.08
C PRO A 86 -1.26 17.07 -5.79
N GLU A 87 -2.08 18.13 -5.87
CA GLU A 87 -2.89 18.63 -4.77
C GLU A 87 -4.27 17.97 -4.67
N SER A 88 -4.58 17.03 -5.57
CA SER A 88 -5.86 16.33 -5.65
C SER A 88 -5.98 15.20 -4.63
N PHE A 89 -7.21 14.79 -4.36
CA PHE A 89 -7.52 13.58 -3.60
C PHE A 89 -7.94 12.49 -4.60
N ALA A 90 -7.02 11.58 -4.91
CA ALA A 90 -7.30 10.52 -5.87
C ALA A 90 -8.28 9.47 -5.30
N PRO A 91 -9.05 8.75 -6.14
CA PRO A 91 -9.82 7.61 -5.70
C PRO A 91 -8.96 6.56 -4.98
N ARG A 92 -9.43 6.03 -3.86
CA ARG A 92 -8.73 5.01 -3.06
C ARG A 92 -8.38 3.77 -3.89
N ARG A 93 -9.25 3.39 -4.83
CA ARG A 93 -8.99 2.24 -5.72
C ARG A 93 -7.70 2.40 -6.52
N LEU A 94 -7.33 3.62 -6.94
CA LEU A 94 -6.14 3.85 -7.77
C LEU A 94 -4.85 3.68 -6.99
N TYR A 95 -4.87 3.97 -5.69
CA TYR A 95 -3.72 3.71 -4.82
C TYR A 95 -3.51 2.21 -4.56
N GLY A 96 -4.54 1.39 -4.76
CA GLY A 96 -4.46 -0.05 -4.61
C GLY A 96 -4.01 -0.81 -5.87
N LEU A 97 -3.87 -0.15 -7.02
CA LEU A 97 -3.56 -0.82 -8.30
C LEU A 97 -2.09 -1.18 -8.47
#